data_AF-A0A7C9JB35-F1
#
_entry.id   AF-A0A7C9JB35-F1
#
_cell.length_a   1.000
_cell.length_b   1.000
_cell.length_c   1.000
_cell.angle_alpha   90.00
_cell.angle_beta   90.00
_cell.angle_gamma   90.00
#
_symmetry.space_group_name_H-M   'P 1'
#
loop_
_entity.id
_entity.type
_entity.pdbx_description
1 polymer ?
#
loop_
_entity_poly.entity_id
_entity_poly.type
_entity_poly.pdbx_seq_one_letter_code
_entity_poly.pdbx_strand_id
1 'polypeptide(L)'
;MKFRKEKDLRLFVKKFLQERLKGLPSEKPFKVEVESLNPPVVRIFSPFYSEGNLLRAHEVDLILLELYNLGIFAKLFYDDDLGEAETNAFTCPCAE
;
A
#
# COMPACT_ATOMS: atom_id res chain seq x y z
N MET A 1 -10.75 -7.72 13.52
CA MET A 1 -9.41 -8.35 13.59
C MET A 1 -8.54 -7.51 14.53
N LYS A 2 -7.71 -8.09 15.42
CA LYS A 2 -6.81 -7.30 16.31
C LYS A 2 -5.37 -7.78 16.14
N PHE A 3 -4.54 -6.96 15.50
CA PHE A 3 -3.11 -7.22 15.38
C PHE A 3 -2.39 -6.73 16.63
N ARG A 4 -1.58 -7.60 17.26
CA ARG A 4 -0.82 -7.24 18.48
C ARG A 4 0.59 -6.74 18.17
N LYS A 5 1.12 -7.05 16.99
CA LYS A 5 2.47 -6.69 16.56
C LYS A 5 2.45 -6.21 15.11
N GLU A 6 3.29 -5.22 14.81
CA GLU A 6 3.45 -4.69 13.45
C GLU A 6 3.91 -5.76 12.46
N LYS A 7 4.81 -6.64 12.91
CA LYS A 7 5.32 -7.74 12.10
C LYS A 7 4.19 -8.64 11.60
N ASP A 8 3.18 -8.87 12.43
CA ASP A 8 2.06 -9.77 12.10
C ASP A 8 1.14 -9.12 11.06
N LEU A 9 0.82 -7.83 11.23
CA LEU A 9 0.04 -7.07 10.24
C LEU A 9 0.79 -6.98 8.90
N ARG A 10 2.08 -6.66 8.94
CA ARG A 10 2.94 -6.57 7.75
C ARG A 10 3.02 -7.90 7.02
N LEU A 11 3.21 -9.00 7.74
CA LEU A 11 3.29 -10.34 7.18
C LEU A 11 1.96 -10.78 6.60
N PHE A 12 0.85 -10.49 7.27
CA PHE A 12 -0.50 -10.75 6.79
C PHE A 12 -0.74 -10.06 5.45
N VAL A 13 -0.53 -8.74 5.39
CA VAL A 13 -0.75 -7.95 4.16
C VAL A 13 0.19 -8.42 3.04
N LYS A 14 1.46 -8.71 3.33
CA LYS A 14 2.39 -9.25 2.32
C LYS A 14 1.90 -10.58 1.73
N LYS A 15 1.47 -11.52 2.56
CA LYS A 15 0.94 -12.81 2.09
C LYS A 15 -0.35 -12.63 1.31
N PHE A 16 -1.23 -11.75 1.78
CA PHE A 16 -2.49 -11.42 1.12
C PHE A 16 -2.25 -10.90 -0.29
N LEU A 17 -1.37 -9.91 -0.44
CA LEU A 17 -0.97 -9.38 -1.76
C LEU A 17 -0.35 -10.47 -2.64
N GLN A 18 0.55 -11.29 -2.09
CA GLN A 18 1.16 -12.38 -2.83
C GLN A 18 0.15 -13.41 -3.33
N GLU A 19 -0.89 -13.71 -2.55
CA GLU A 19 -1.95 -14.65 -2.94
C GLU A 19 -2.90 -14.08 -3.98
N ARG A 20 -3.30 -12.80 -3.83
CA ARG A 20 -4.20 -12.12 -4.75
C ARG A 20 -3.54 -11.76 -6.07
N LEU A 21 -2.24 -11.52 -6.07
CA LEU A 21 -1.46 -11.15 -7.26
C LEU A 21 -0.68 -12.32 -7.85
N LYS A 22 -1.03 -13.58 -7.50
CA LYS A 22 -0.45 -14.77 -8.14
C LYS A 22 -0.70 -14.72 -9.64
N GLY A 23 0.37 -14.63 -10.42
CA GLY A 23 0.31 -14.55 -11.88
C GLY A 23 0.63 -13.18 -12.47
N LEU A 24 0.80 -12.13 -11.66
CA LEU A 24 1.41 -10.90 -12.14
C LEU A 24 2.92 -11.14 -12.35
N PRO A 25 3.46 -10.97 -13.58
CA PRO A 25 4.90 -10.80 -13.74
C PRO A 25 5.30 -9.53 -13.00
N SER A 26 6.02 -9.66 -11.89
CA SER A 26 6.68 -8.52 -11.26
C SER A 26 8.14 -8.87 -11.05
N GLU A 27 9.03 -8.12 -11.71
CA GLU A 27 10.47 -8.18 -11.46
C GLU A 27 10.83 -7.62 -10.07
N LYS A 28 9.92 -6.84 -9.46
CA LYS A 28 10.08 -6.20 -8.15
C LYS A 28 8.90 -6.51 -7.22
N PRO A 29 9.13 -6.81 -5.93
CA PRO A 29 8.06 -7.09 -4.97
C PRO A 29 7.40 -5.82 -4.43
N PHE A 30 6.13 -5.92 -4.01
CA PHE A 30 5.47 -4.86 -3.22
C PHE A 30 6.18 -4.64 -1.87
N LYS A 31 6.39 -3.37 -1.52
CA LYS A 31 6.85 -2.99 -0.18
C LYS A 31 5.64 -2.67 0.69
N VAL A 32 5.64 -3.16 1.92
CA VAL A 32 4.54 -2.93 2.88
C VAL A 32 5.14 -2.37 4.16
N GLU A 33 4.65 -1.21 4.57
CA GLU A 33 4.98 -0.53 5.81
C GLU A 33 3.72 -0.42 6.67
N VAL A 34 3.90 -0.53 7.99
CA VAL A 34 2.78 -0.39 8.94
C VAL A 34 2.84 1.02 9.49
N GLU A 35 1.76 1.77 9.32
CA GLU A 35 1.61 3.13 9.83
C GLU A 35 0.94 3.13 11.21
N SER A 36 -0.03 2.25 11.42
CA SER A 36 -0.69 2.08 12.72
C SER A 36 -1.21 0.66 12.91
N LEU A 37 -1.32 0.23 14.17
CA LEU A 37 -1.90 -1.06 14.57
C LEU A 37 -3.35 -0.95 15.05
N ASN A 38 -3.75 0.23 15.52
CA ASN A 38 -5.10 0.46 16.05
C ASN A 38 -5.54 1.91 15.78
N PRO A 39 -6.33 2.17 14.72
CA PRO A 39 -6.80 1.20 13.73
C PRO A 39 -5.64 0.65 12.86
N PRO A 40 -5.76 -0.55 12.26
CA PRO A 40 -4.73 -1.10 11.38
C PRO A 40 -4.62 -0.25 10.11
N VAL A 41 -3.48 0.41 9.92
CA VAL A 41 -3.18 1.22 8.73
C VAL A 41 -1.84 0.78 8.15
N VAL A 42 -1.81 0.54 6.84
CA VAL A 42 -0.61 0.12 6.10
C VAL A 42 -0.39 1.00 4.88
N ARG A 43 0.87 1.19 4.52
CA ARG A 43 1.31 1.79 3.25
C ARG A 43 1.84 0.68 2.36
N ILE A 44 1.31 0.61 1.15
CA ILE A 44 1.66 -0.37 0.13
C ILE A 44 2.32 0.41 -1.01
N PHE A 45 3.58 0.13 -1.27
CA PHE A 45 4.30 0.69 -2.40
C PHE A 45 4.28 -0.34 -3.53
N SER A 46 3.61 0.05 -4.60
CA SER A 46 3.44 -0.71 -5.82
C SER A 46 4.67 -0.52 -6.72
N PRO A 47 5.25 -1.60 -7.26
CA PRO A 47 6.34 -1.50 -8.24
C PRO A 47 5.83 -1.16 -9.65
N PHE A 48 4.53 -0.87 -9.80
CA PHE A 48 3.88 -0.58 -11.07
C PHE A 48 3.63 0.91 -11.22
N TYR A 49 3.57 1.37 -12.46
CA TYR A 49 3.12 2.72 -12.82
C TYR A 49 1.59 2.78 -12.84
N SER A 50 1.02 3.87 -12.33
CA SER A 50 -0.44 4.07 -12.30
C SER A 50 -1.06 4.07 -13.71
N GLU A 51 -0.36 4.65 -14.70
CA GLU A 51 -0.85 4.82 -16.07
C GLU A 51 -0.58 3.62 -17.00
N GLY A 52 0.22 2.65 -16.57
CA GLY A 52 0.74 1.60 -17.47
C GLY A 52 -0.31 0.59 -17.92
N ASN A 53 -1.40 0.40 -17.15
CA ASN A 53 -2.46 -0.56 -17.46
C ASN A 53 -3.71 -0.38 -16.57
N LEU A 54 -4.82 0.11 -17.16
CA LEU A 54 -6.09 0.35 -16.44
C LEU A 54 -6.69 -0.92 -15.80
N LEU A 55 -6.51 -2.09 -16.41
CA LEU A 55 -7.01 -3.35 -15.82
C LEU A 55 -6.24 -3.69 -14.54
N ARG A 56 -4.94 -3.43 -14.51
CA ARG A 56 -4.10 -3.62 -13.31
C ARG A 56 -4.49 -2.64 -12.21
N ALA A 57 -4.76 -1.38 -12.55
CA ALA A 57 -5.23 -0.40 -11.57
C ALA A 57 -6.53 -0.88 -10.90
N HIS A 58 -7.49 -1.36 -11.71
CA HIS A 58 -8.73 -1.92 -11.20
C HIS A 58 -8.54 -3.16 -10.31
N GLU A 59 -7.64 -4.08 -10.68
CA GLU A 59 -7.30 -5.24 -9.85
C GLU A 59 -6.75 -4.81 -8.48
N VAL A 60 -5.92 -3.77 -8.45
CA VAL A 60 -5.38 -3.24 -7.20
C VAL A 60 -6.47 -2.56 -6.36
N ASP A 61 -7.40 -1.82 -6.97
CA ASP A 61 -8.54 -1.23 -6.26
C ASP A 61 -9.40 -2.29 -5.57
N LEU A 62 -9.66 -3.42 -6.26
CA LEU A 62 -10.38 -4.55 -5.66
C LEU A 62 -9.64 -5.12 -4.45
N ILE A 63 -8.31 -5.22 -4.52
CA ILE A 63 -7.47 -5.69 -3.41
C ILE A 63 -7.52 -4.71 -2.22
N LEU A 64 -7.49 -3.40 -2.47
CA LEU A 64 -7.62 -2.38 -1.42
C LEU A 64 -9.00 -2.44 -0.76
N LEU A 65 -10.05 -2.64 -1.55
CA LEU A 65 -11.41 -2.81 -1.04
C LEU A 65 -11.52 -4.06 -0.15
N GLU A 66 -10.89 -5.17 -0.54
CA GLU A 66 -10.85 -6.37 0.30
C GLU A 66 -10.12 -6.13 1.63
N LEU A 67 -8.98 -5.43 1.61
CA LEU A 67 -8.28 -5.06 2.86
C LEU A 67 -9.15 -4.18 3.76
N TYR A 68 -9.85 -3.22 3.17
CA TYR A 68 -10.80 -2.37 3.90
C TYR A 68 -11.92 -3.18 4.54
N ASN A 69 -12.51 -4.13 3.81
CA ASN A 69 -13.53 -5.04 4.33
C ASN A 69 -13.02 -5.94 5.47
N LEU A 70 -11.71 -6.22 5.52
CA LEU A 70 -11.06 -6.92 6.63
C LEU A 70 -10.77 -5.99 7.84
N GLY A 71 -11.06 -4.69 7.72
CA GLY A 71 -10.80 -3.67 8.71
C GLY A 71 -9.36 -3.14 8.71
N ILE A 72 -8.67 -3.26 7.57
CA ILE A 72 -7.30 -2.77 7.38
C ILE A 72 -7.33 -1.63 6.37
N PHE A 73 -6.95 -0.44 6.79
CA PHE A 73 -6.82 0.70 5.90
C PHE A 73 -5.49 0.62 5.16
N ALA A 74 -5.54 0.55 3.84
CA ALA A 74 -4.35 0.51 2.99
C ALA A 74 -4.25 1.79 2.16
N LYS A 75 -3.09 2.45 2.23
CA LYS A 75 -2.71 3.55 1.34
C LYS A 75 -1.78 2.98 0.27
N LEU A 76 -2.15 3.13 -0.99
CA LEU A 76 -1.34 2.69 -2.13
C LEU A 76 -0.52 3.86 -2.67
N PHE A 77 0.73 3.60 -3.00
CA PHE A 77 1.63 4.53 -3.68
C PHE A 77 2.22 3.80 -4.89
N TYR A 78 2.10 4.37 -6.08
CA TYR A 78 2.72 3.81 -7.28
C TYR A 78 4.16 4.29 -7.46
N ASP A 79 4.91 3.66 -8.37
CA ASP A 79 6.34 3.96 -8.57
C ASP A 79 6.55 5.39 -9.13
N ASP A 80 5.57 5.88 -9.90
CA ASP A 80 5.47 7.27 -10.39
C ASP A 80 5.15 8.27 -9.28
N ASP A 81 4.43 7.88 -8.22
CA ASP A 81 4.12 8.75 -7.08
C ASP A 81 5.32 8.93 -6.13
N LEU A 82 6.31 8.03 -6.17
CA LEU A 82 7.47 8.08 -5.28
C LEU A 82 8.36 9.30 -5.53
N GLY A 83 8.35 9.86 -6.75
CA GLY A 83 9.05 11.12 -7.07
C GLY A 83 8.43 12.36 -6.41
N GLU A 84 7.15 12.31 -6.04
CA GLU A 84 6.43 13.41 -5.36
C GLU A 84 6.30 13.21 -3.84
N ALA A 85 6.50 11.98 -3.34
CA ALA A 85 6.46 11.70 -1.91
C ALA A 85 7.66 12.28 -1.13
N GLU A 86 8.81 12.51 -1.80
CA GLU A 86 9.99 13.13 -1.19
C GLU A 86 9.93 14.68 -1.19
N THR A 87 9.12 15.29 -2.06
CA THR A 87 8.96 16.76 -2.13
C THR A 87 7.87 17.30 -1.20
N ASN A 88 6.98 16.44 -0.67
CA ASN A 88 6.03 16.79 0.38
C ASN A 88 6.57 16.49 1.80
N ALA A 89 7.88 16.62 1.99
CA ALA A 89 8.39 17.08 3.27
C ALA A 89 7.78 18.46 3.52
N PHE A 90 6.66 18.50 4.26
CA PHE A 90 6.00 19.70 4.77
C PHE A 90 7.03 20.55 5.54
N THR A 91 7.78 21.41 4.85
CA THR A 91 8.12 22.72 5.39
C THR A 91 6.86 23.54 5.24
N CYS A 92 6.02 23.49 6.27
CA CYS A 92 5.03 24.52 6.50
C CYS A 92 5.84 25.72 7.02
N PRO A 93 6.14 26.78 6.23
CA PRO A 93 6.51 28.03 6.86
C PRO A 93 5.24 28.49 7.58
N CYS A 94 5.28 28.39 8.91
CA CYS A 94 4.32 29.06 9.76
C CYS A 94 4.18 30.50 9.27
N ALA A 95 2.92 30.94 9.15
CA ALA A 95 2.55 32.31 8.91
C ALA A 95 3.36 33.28 9.79
N GLU A 96 3.99 34.26 9.15
CA GLU A 96 4.18 35.63 9.66
C GLU A 96 3.98 36.61 8.50
#